data_AF-A0A497RV52-F1
#
_entry.id   AF-A0A497RV52-F1
#
_cell.length_a   1.000
_cell.length_b   1.000
_cell.length_c   1.000
_cell.angle_alpha   90.00
_cell.angle_beta   90.00
_cell.angle_gamma   90.00
#
_symmetry.space_group_name_H-M   'P 1'
#
loop_
_entity.id
_entity.type
_entity.pdbx_description
1 polymer ?
#
loop_
_entity_poly.entity_id
_entity_poly.type
_entity_poly.pdbx_seq_one_letter_code
_entity_poly.pdbx_strand_id
1 'polypeptide(L)' 'MWSILYLLRNDPDKLRWSQERRGLDPSVVDEALKYDQLWRKALKELNDLRHQHNVISRQIA' A
#
# COMPACT_ATOMS: atom_id res chain seq x y z
N MET A 1 7.53 3.85 14.24
CA MET A 1 8.36 3.91 13.02
C MET A 1 7.79 5.01 12.13
N TRP A 2 8.54 6.07 11.87
CA TRP A 2 8.11 7.17 10.99
C TRP A 2 8.53 6.85 9.56
N SER A 3 7.57 6.67 8.66
CA SER A 3 7.85 6.52 7.22
C SER A 3 6.83 7.29 6.40
N ILE A 4 7.18 7.64 5.16
CA ILE A 4 6.25 8.30 4.24
C ILE A 4 4.97 7.48 4.03
N LEU A 5 5.11 6.14 4.00
CA LEU A 5 3.98 5.21 3.89
C LEU A 5 3.11 5.20 5.14
N TYR A 6 3.69 5.33 6.34
CA TYR A 6 2.91 5.49 7.55
C TYR A 6 2.05 6.76 7.46
N LEU A 7 2.64 7.87 7.03
CA LEU A 7 1.89 9.12 6.93
C LEU A 7 0.81 9.04 5.84
N LEU A 8 1.13 8.49 4.67
CA LEU A 8 0.16 8.27 3.58
C LEU A 8 -1.06 7.46 4.03
N ARG A 9 -0.87 6.47 4.89
CA ARG A 9 -1.94 5.55 5.32
C ARG A 9 -2.76 6.05 6.51
N ASN A 10 -2.21 6.93 7.33
CA ASN A 10 -2.83 7.35 8.59
C ASN A 10 -3.23 8.83 8.62
N ASP A 11 -2.54 9.68 7.85
CA ASP A 11 -2.80 11.13 7.77
C ASP A 11 -2.35 11.68 6.39
N PRO A 12 -3.05 11.29 5.30
CA PRO A 12 -2.72 11.74 3.95
C PRO A 12 -2.98 13.24 3.75
N ASP A 13 -3.86 13.87 4.54
CA ASP A 13 -4.16 15.30 4.45
C ASP A 13 -2.93 16.15 4.77
N LYS A 14 -2.11 15.72 5.74
CA LYS A 14 -0.83 16.36 6.01
C LYS A 14 0.14 16.32 4.83
N LEU A 15 0.06 15.29 3.99
CA LEU A 15 0.83 15.21 2.75
C LEU A 15 0.27 16.12 1.67
N ARG A 16 -1.06 16.18 1.50
CA ARG A 16 -1.72 17.11 0.55
C ARG A 16 -1.36 18.56 0.88
N TRP A 17 -1.50 18.94 2.16
CA TRP A 17 -1.09 20.26 2.65
C TRP A 17 0.38 20.56 2.35
N SER A 18 1.28 19.58 2.54
CA SER A 18 2.71 19.75 2.23
C SER A 18 2.95 20.00 0.73
N GLN A 19 2.20 19.36 -0.17
CA GLN A 19 2.28 19.62 -1.61
C GLN A 19 1.80 21.03 -1.94
N GLU A 20 0.64 21.42 -1.43
CA GLU A 20 0.06 22.75 -1.64
C GLU A 20 0.99 23.87 -1.16
N ARG A 21 1.59 23.71 0.03
CA ARG A 21 2.56 24.67 0.59
C ARG A 21 3.83 24.82 -0.25
N ARG A 22 4.12 23.86 -1.12
CA ARG A 22 5.25 23.86 -2.06
C ARG A 22 4.85 24.31 -3.46
N GLY A 23 3.57 24.65 -3.68
CA GLY A 23 3.04 24.95 -5.02
C GLY A 23 3.00 23.72 -5.93
N LEU A 24 2.96 22.52 -5.35
CA LEU A 24 2.86 21.25 -6.06
C LEU A 24 1.40 20.79 -6.08
N ASP A 25 1.07 19.92 -7.04
CA ASP A 25 -0.26 19.32 -7.14
C ASP A 25 -0.51 18.30 -6.00
N PRO A 26 -1.51 18.51 -5.12
CA PRO A 26 -1.85 17.56 -4.06
C PRO A 26 -2.48 16.25 -4.58
N SER A 27 -2.96 16.21 -5.83
CA SER A 27 -3.63 15.02 -6.41
C SER A 27 -2.70 13.79 -6.46
N VAL A 28 -1.38 14.01 -6.49
CA VAL A 28 -0.37 12.94 -6.43
C VAL A 28 -0.50 12.08 -5.16
N VAL A 29 -1.00 12.66 -4.07
CA VAL A 29 -1.24 11.93 -2.81
C VAL A 29 -2.42 10.96 -2.96
N ASP A 30 -3.45 11.34 -3.72
CA ASP A 30 -4.61 10.48 -3.99
C ASP A 30 -4.21 9.30 -4.88
N GLU A 31 -3.38 9.55 -5.90
CA GLU A 31 -2.82 8.49 -6.73
C GLU A 31 -1.95 7.53 -5.91
N ALA A 32 -1.07 8.07 -5.07
CA ALA A 32 -0.25 7.26 -4.17
C ALA A 32 -1.11 6.38 -3.24
N LEU A 33 -2.20 6.93 -2.70
CA LEU A 33 -3.13 6.19 -1.85
C LEU A 33 -3.83 5.07 -2.62
N LYS A 34 -4.28 5.34 -3.85
CA LYS A 34 -4.88 4.34 -4.74
C LYS A 34 -3.92 3.19 -5.02
N TYR A 35 -2.67 3.48 -5.39
CA TYR A 35 -1.69 2.45 -5.69
C TYR A 35 -1.26 1.67 -4.43
N ASP A 36 -1.17 2.32 -3.26
CA ASP A 36 -0.91 1.63 -2.00
C ASP A 36 -2.01 0.60 -1.69
N GLN A 37 -3.29 0.97 -1.89
CA GLN A 37 -4.42 0.06 -1.70
C GLN A 37 -4.38 -1.13 -2.65
N LEU A 38 -4.12 -0.88 -3.94
CA LEU A 38 -4.00 -1.94 -4.94
C LEU A 38 -2.83 -2.89 -4.62
N TRP A 39 -1.69 -2.34 -4.23
CA TRP A 39 -0.52 -3.13 -3.84
C TRP A 39 -0.81 -4.02 -2.63
N ARG A 40 -1.44 -3.47 -1.58
CA ARG A 40 -1.80 -4.26 -0.38
C ARG A 40 -2.79 -5.37 -0.69
N LYS A 41 -3.76 -5.13 -1.59
CA LYS A 41 -4.71 -6.14 -2.04
C LYS A 41 -3.99 -7.28 -2.77
N ALA A 42 -3.16 -6.94 -3.76
CA ALA A 42 -2.40 -7.94 -4.53
C ALA A 42 -1.42 -8.74 -3.66
N LEU A 43 -0.76 -8.08 -2.71
CA LEU A 43 0.14 -8.75 -1.78
C LEU A 43 -0.59 -9.77 -0.89
N LYS A 44 -1.79 -9.42 -0.42
CA LYS A 44 -2.62 -10.34 0.37
C LYS A 44 -2.98 -11.58 -0.46
N GLU A 45 -3.51 -11.37 -1.65
CA GLU A 45 -3.89 -12.46 -2.57
C GLU A 45 -2.70 -13.38 -2.90
N LEU A 46 -1.54 -12.80 -3.18
CA LEU A 46 -0.31 -13.56 -3.42
C LEU A 46 0.11 -14.40 -2.21
N ASN A 47 0.00 -13.86 -0.99
CA ASN A 47 0.34 -14.60 0.22
C ASN A 47 -0.65 -15.74 0.49
N ASP A 48 -1.94 -15.52 0.23
CA ASP A 48 -2.97 -16.55 0.35
C ASP A 48 -2.71 -17.69 -0.64
N LEU A 49 -2.39 -17.38 -1.91
CA LEU A 49 -2.02 -18.37 -2.93
C LEU A 49 -0.75 -19.15 -2.56
N ARG A 50 0.29 -18.47 -2.04
CA ARG A 50 1.50 -19.12 -1.54
C ARG A 50 1.21 -20.07 -0.39
N HIS A 51 0.33 -19.66 0.52
CA HIS A 51 -0.07 -20.51 1.63
C HIS A 51 -0.78 -21.77 1.13
N GLN A 52 -1.76 -21.63 0.23
CA GLN A 52 -2.46 -22.76 -0.38
C GLN A 52 -1.51 -23.71 -1.11
N HIS A 53 -0.60 -23.17 -1.93
CA HIS A 53 0.42 -23.95 -2.62
C HIS A 53 1.26 -24.77 -1.63
N ASN A 54 1.74 -24.16 -0.55
CA ASN A 54 2.54 -24.85 0.47
C ASN A 54 1.78 -25.97 1.18
N VAL A 55 0.48 -25.79 1.43
CA VAL A 55 -0.38 -26.84 2.01
C VAL A 55 -0.49 -28.02 1.05
N ILE A 56 -0.77 -27.76 -0.23
CA ILE A 56 -0.87 -28.80 -1.26
C ILE A 56 0.45 -29.54 -1.44
N SER A 57 1.58 -28.83 -1.54
CA SER A 57 2.90 -29.47 -1.68
C SER A 57 3.23 -30.41 -0.52
N ARG A 58 2.82 -30.06 0.71
CA ARG A 58 3.01 -30.92 1.89
C ARG A 58 2.11 -32.15 1.93
N GLN A 59 0.98 -32.13 1.22
CA GLN A 59 0.07 -33.28 1.13
C GLN A 59 0.52 -34.31 0.10
N ILE A 60 1.36 -33.90 -0.86
CA ILE A 60 1.83 -34.76 -1.97
C ILE A 60 3.19 -35.40 -1.64
N ALA A 61 4.02 -34.75 -0.82
CA ALA A 61 5.32 -35.25 -0.37
C ALA A 61 5.18 -36.27 0.77
#